data_AF-A0A517VND6-F1
#
_entry.id   AF-A0A517VND6-F1
#
_cell.length_a   1.000
_cell.length_b   1.000
_cell.length_c   1.000
_cell.angle_alpha   90.00
_cell.angle_beta   90.00
_cell.angle_gamma   90.00
#
_symmetry.space_group_name_H-M   'P 1'
#
loop_
_entity.id
_entity.type
_entity.pdbx_description
1 polymer ?
#
loop_
_entity_poly.entity_id
_entity_poly.type
_entity_poly.pdbx_seq_one_letter_code
_entity_poly.pdbx_strand_id
1 'polypeptide(L)'
;MKTMQLNLTEDEALVLFELLSRFSEDSILGIEDQAEMRALWNLQAVLEQALTEPFLQNYETLLAAARDRLRDDGKGTSAELEQEKGLLAVWLEPDQIRFLANEWRKIPKEASETVQTQWGEVAFRSMTA
;
A
#
# COMPACT_ATOMS: atom_id res chain seq x y z
N MET A 1 10.70 -21.22 3.98
CA MET A 1 9.25 -20.92 3.86
C MET A 1 8.54 -22.13 3.31
N LYS A 2 7.28 -22.37 3.71
CA LYS A 2 6.43 -23.39 3.08
C LYS A 2 5.88 -22.81 1.76
N THR A 3 5.83 -23.62 0.71
CA THR A 3 5.26 -23.23 -0.59
C THR A 3 3.84 -23.79 -0.73
N MET A 4 3.01 -23.14 -1.54
CA MET A 4 1.63 -23.55 -1.84
C MET A 4 1.41 -23.47 -3.35
N GLN A 5 0.58 -24.37 -3.90
CA GLN A 5 0.12 -24.30 -5.28
C GLN A 5 -1.28 -23.71 -5.30
N LEU A 6 -1.52 -22.74 -6.18
CA LEU A 6 -2.82 -22.10 -6.38
C LEU A 6 -3.34 -22.49 -7.75
N ASN A 7 -4.60 -22.87 -7.83
CA ASN A 7 -5.26 -23.18 -9.10
C ASN A 7 -5.97 -21.92 -9.58
N LEU A 8 -5.51 -21.39 -10.72
CA LEU A 8 -6.12 -20.26 -11.42
C LEU A 8 -6.40 -20.70 -12.86
N THR A 9 -7.42 -20.13 -13.48
CA THR A 9 -7.64 -20.26 -14.92
C THR A 9 -6.60 -19.44 -15.69
N GLU A 10 -6.40 -19.75 -16.97
CA GLU A 10 -5.45 -19.01 -17.83
C GLU A 10 -5.83 -17.52 -17.92
N ASP A 11 -7.11 -17.21 -18.04
CA ASP A 11 -7.62 -15.83 -18.12
C ASP A 11 -7.39 -15.07 -16.80
N GLU A 12 -7.68 -15.69 -15.66
CA GLU A 12 -7.44 -15.08 -14.34
C GLU A 12 -5.95 -14.79 -14.13
N ALA A 13 -5.09 -15.75 -14.48
CA ALA A 13 -3.64 -15.59 -14.35
C ALA A 13 -3.12 -14.43 -15.22
N LEU A 14 -3.61 -14.30 -16.45
CA LEU A 14 -3.22 -13.23 -17.36
C LEU A 14 -3.67 -11.85 -16.84
N VAL A 15 -4.91 -11.74 -16.37
CA VAL A 15 -5.45 -10.49 -15.82
C VAL A 15 -4.71 -10.09 -14.53
N LEU A 16 -4.46 -11.04 -13.63
CA LEU A 16 -3.70 -10.77 -12.40
C LEU A 16 -2.26 -10.39 -12.70
N PHE A 17 -1.63 -10.99 -13.72
CA PHE A 17 -0.29 -10.64 -14.14
C PHE A 17 -0.20 -9.18 -14.58
N GLU A 18 -1.14 -8.72 -15.42
CA GLU A 18 -1.17 -7.32 -15.87
C GLU A 18 -1.36 -6.35 -14.69
N LEU A 19 -2.35 -6.63 -13.83
CA LEU A 19 -2.61 -5.83 -12.63
C LEU A 19 -1.36 -5.69 -11.74
N LEU A 20 -0.65 -6.80 -11.50
CA LEU A 20 0.56 -6.82 -10.67
C LEU A 20 1.76 -6.16 -11.35
N SER A 21 1.84 -6.25 -12.67
CA SER A 21 2.87 -5.57 -13.47
C SER A 21 2.70 -4.06 -13.35
N ARG A 22 1.48 -3.56 -13.57
CA ARG A 22 1.13 -2.15 -13.38
C ARG A 22 1.40 -1.67 -11.96
N PHE A 23 1.01 -2.44 -10.95
CA PHE A 23 1.31 -2.12 -9.54
C PHE A 23 2.83 -2.00 -9.29
N SER A 24 3.64 -2.85 -9.90
CA SER A 24 5.09 -2.83 -9.73
C SER A 24 5.75 -1.59 -10.33
N GLU A 25 5.14 -1.00 -11.37
CA GLU A 25 5.62 0.22 -12.03
C GLU A 25 5.14 1.48 -11.32
N ASP A 26 3.84 1.55 -11.00
CA ASP A 26 3.20 2.77 -10.50
C ASP A 26 3.09 2.83 -8.97
N SER A 27 3.38 1.72 -8.27
CA SER A 27 3.15 1.55 -6.82
C SER A 27 1.70 1.79 -6.37
N ILE A 28 0.74 1.74 -7.29
CA ILE A 28 -0.68 1.94 -7.05
C ILE A 28 -1.44 0.69 -7.47
N LEU A 29 -2.12 0.06 -6.53
CA LEU A 29 -2.98 -1.08 -6.82
C LEU A 29 -4.37 -0.56 -7.19
N GLY A 30 -4.49 -0.02 -8.41
CA GLY A 30 -5.73 0.50 -8.98
C GLY A 30 -6.43 -0.50 -9.89
N ILE A 31 -7.77 -0.51 -9.85
CA ILE A 31 -8.62 -1.29 -10.75
C ILE A 31 -8.91 -0.45 -12.00
N GLU A 32 -8.54 -0.96 -13.17
CA GLU A 32 -8.84 -0.32 -14.46
C GLU A 32 -9.98 -1.03 -15.19
N ASP A 33 -10.15 -2.34 -14.97
CA ASP A 33 -11.21 -3.14 -15.59
C ASP A 33 -11.96 -4.00 -14.55
N GLN A 34 -13.25 -4.21 -14.78
CA GLN A 34 -14.09 -5.06 -13.92
C GLN A 34 -13.57 -6.51 -13.86
N ALA A 35 -12.93 -7.01 -14.91
CA ALA A 35 -12.31 -8.33 -14.96
C ALA A 35 -11.20 -8.49 -13.89
N GLU A 36 -10.45 -7.43 -13.59
CA GLU A 36 -9.44 -7.44 -12.53
C GLU A 36 -10.07 -7.68 -11.16
N MET A 37 -11.21 -7.03 -10.89
CA MET A 37 -11.97 -7.28 -9.66
C MET A 37 -12.45 -8.73 -9.58
N ARG A 38 -12.94 -9.28 -10.70
CA ARG A 38 -13.39 -10.67 -10.76
C ARG A 38 -12.23 -11.63 -10.47
N ALA A 39 -11.07 -11.40 -11.07
CA ALA A 39 -9.90 -12.24 -10.88
C ALA A 39 -9.39 -12.17 -9.42
N LEU A 40 -9.39 -10.98 -8.80
CA LEU A 40 -9.05 -10.81 -7.39
C LEU A 40 -10.02 -11.54 -6.45
N TRP A 41 -11.33 -11.45 -6.69
CA TRP A 41 -12.32 -12.19 -5.89
C TRP A 41 -12.15 -13.71 -6.01
N ASN A 42 -11.88 -14.19 -7.22
CA ASN A 42 -11.64 -15.61 -7.43
C ASN A 42 -10.34 -16.06 -6.75
N LEU A 43 -9.26 -15.26 -6.84
CA LEU A 43 -8.01 -15.51 -6.11
C LEU A 43 -8.25 -15.56 -4.59
N GLN A 44 -9.04 -14.63 -4.04
CA GLN A 44 -9.41 -14.66 -2.62
C GLN A 44 -10.12 -15.96 -2.26
N ALA A 45 -11.11 -16.40 -3.05
CA ALA A 45 -11.81 -17.66 -2.80
C ALA A 45 -10.88 -18.88 -2.84
N VAL A 46 -9.87 -18.89 -3.73
CA VAL A 46 -8.84 -19.94 -3.78
C VAL A 46 -7.97 -19.91 -2.51
N LEU A 47 -7.60 -18.72 -2.02
CA LEU A 47 -6.82 -18.58 -0.79
C LEU A 47 -7.61 -18.99 0.45
N GLU A 48 -8.89 -18.64 0.55
CA GLU A 48 -9.78 -19.06 1.64
C GLU A 48 -9.94 -20.58 1.73
N GLN A 49 -9.93 -21.27 0.58
CA GLN A 49 -9.93 -22.74 0.54
C GLN A 49 -8.59 -23.34 0.98
N ALA A 50 -7.48 -22.66 0.67
CA ALA A 50 -6.14 -23.18 0.91
C ALA A 50 -5.60 -22.87 2.31
N LEU A 51 -6.08 -21.80 2.95
CA LEU A 51 -5.61 -21.32 4.25
C LEU A 51 -6.58 -21.70 5.37
N THR A 52 -6.04 -22.26 6.46
CA THR A 52 -6.84 -22.54 7.67
C THR A 52 -6.70 -21.43 8.69
N GLU A 53 -5.57 -20.71 8.64
CA GLU A 53 -5.15 -19.68 9.59
C GLU A 53 -6.17 -18.53 9.78
N PRO A 54 -6.86 -18.02 8.73
CA PRO A 54 -7.89 -16.97 8.89
C PRO A 54 -9.04 -17.34 9.83
N PHE A 55 -9.27 -18.63 10.07
CA PHE A 55 -10.34 -19.13 10.94
C PHE A 55 -9.86 -19.49 12.35
N LEU A 56 -8.57 -19.29 12.66
CA LEU A 56 -8.00 -19.57 13.97
C LEU A 56 -8.12 -18.36 14.91
N GLN A 57 -8.29 -18.62 16.20
CA GLN A 57 -8.43 -17.58 17.23
C GLN A 57 -7.19 -16.67 17.32
N ASN A 58 -6.01 -17.17 16.96
CA ASN A 58 -4.74 -16.44 16.99
C ASN A 58 -4.31 -15.94 15.59
N TYR A 59 -5.23 -15.76 14.66
CA TYR A 59 -4.95 -15.32 13.29
C TYR A 59 -4.06 -14.07 13.21
N GLU A 60 -4.38 -13.03 13.99
CA GLU A 60 -3.61 -11.78 14.01
C GLU A 60 -2.13 -12.01 14.33
N THR A 61 -1.83 -12.86 15.32
CA THR A 61 -0.46 -13.22 15.68
C THR A 61 0.25 -13.99 14.55
N LEU A 62 -0.46 -14.90 13.89
CA LEU A 62 0.08 -15.68 12.77
C LEU A 62 0.37 -14.78 11.57
N LEU A 63 -0.52 -13.83 11.28
CA LEU A 63 -0.40 -12.86 10.21
C LEU A 63 0.78 -11.90 10.44
N ALA A 64 0.93 -11.36 11.66
CA ALA A 64 2.06 -10.53 12.03
C ALA A 64 3.39 -11.27 11.82
N ALA A 65 3.49 -12.50 12.33
CA ALA A 65 4.69 -13.31 12.14
C ALA A 65 4.96 -13.65 10.67
N ALA A 66 3.91 -13.82 9.85
CA ALA A 66 4.07 -14.02 8.40
C ALA A 66 4.60 -12.77 7.70
N ARG A 67 4.07 -11.59 8.04
CA ARG A 67 4.55 -10.30 7.53
C ARG A 67 6.01 -10.06 7.90
N ASP A 68 6.40 -10.35 9.14
CA ASP A 68 7.78 -10.19 9.59
C ASP A 68 8.77 -11.08 8.81
N ARG A 69 8.36 -12.29 8.43
CA ARG A 69 9.18 -13.18 7.59
C ARG A 69 9.29 -12.73 6.13
N LEU A 70 8.33 -11.93 5.64
CA LEU A 70 8.28 -11.42 4.26
C LEU A 70 8.94 -10.04 4.12
N ARG A 71 9.13 -9.31 5.22
CA ARG A 71 9.76 -7.99 5.20
C ARG A 71 11.26 -8.14 4.88
N ASP A 72 11.75 -7.31 3.96
CA ASP A 72 13.18 -7.24 3.67
C ASP A 72 13.98 -6.88 4.93
N ASP A 73 15.14 -7.49 5.07
CA ASP A 73 16.10 -7.30 6.14
C ASP A 73 16.68 -5.87 6.12
N GLY A 74 15.96 -4.95 6.79
CA GLY A 74 16.46 -3.65 7.20
C GLY A 74 16.10 -2.44 6.34
N LYS A 75 15.12 -2.54 5.43
CA LYS A 75 14.70 -1.40 4.58
C LYS A 75 13.19 -1.18 4.40
N GLY A 76 12.35 -2.13 4.80
CA GLY A 76 10.90 -1.95 4.76
C GLY A 76 10.41 -1.09 5.93
N THR A 77 9.69 0.00 5.66
CA THR A 77 8.94 0.73 6.68
C THR A 77 7.71 -0.08 7.06
N SER A 78 7.59 -0.51 8.32
CA SER A 78 6.28 -0.95 8.84
C SER A 78 5.52 0.28 9.31
N ALA A 79 4.19 0.25 9.20
CA ALA A 79 3.35 1.33 9.74
C ALA A 79 3.63 1.54 11.23
N GLU A 80 3.91 0.48 11.99
CA GLU A 80 4.29 0.59 13.41
C GLU A 80 5.66 1.26 13.61
N LEU A 81 6.68 0.93 12.82
CA LEU A 81 8.03 1.52 12.90
C LEU A 81 8.03 3.01 12.53
N GLU A 82 7.22 3.40 11.56
CA GLU A 82 7.06 4.81 11.19
C GLU A 82 6.25 5.56 12.26
N GLN A 83 5.21 4.94 12.83
CA GLN A 83 4.46 5.50 13.96
C GLN A 83 5.34 5.70 15.21
N GLU A 84 6.24 4.77 15.52
CA GLU A 84 7.22 4.90 16.61
C GLU A 84 8.19 6.06 16.41
N LYS A 85 8.48 6.43 15.15
CA LYS A 85 9.24 7.63 14.79
C LYS A 85 8.40 8.92 14.78
N GLY A 86 7.11 8.83 15.13
CA GLY A 86 6.16 9.95 15.08
C GLY A 86 5.63 10.27 13.68
N LEU A 87 5.85 9.37 12.71
CA LEU A 87 5.39 9.51 11.32
C LEU A 87 4.11 8.68 11.14
N LEU A 88 3.01 9.33 10.73
CA LEU A 88 1.75 8.66 10.44
C LEU A 88 1.72 8.25 8.96
N ALA A 89 1.40 6.98 8.68
CA ALA A 89 1.12 6.54 7.33
C ALA A 89 -0.17 7.22 6.84
N VAL A 90 -0.07 7.95 5.72
CA VAL A 90 -1.20 8.62 5.07
C VAL A 90 -1.38 7.98 3.69
N TRP A 91 -2.53 7.37 3.44
CA TRP A 91 -2.87 6.84 2.11
C TRP A 91 -3.34 8.00 1.25
N LEU A 92 -2.51 8.40 0.28
CA LEU A 92 -2.78 9.53 -0.61
C LEU A 92 -2.69 9.08 -2.07
N GLU A 93 -3.69 9.45 -2.86
CA GLU A 93 -3.67 9.27 -4.32
C GLU A 93 -2.67 10.24 -4.98
N PRO A 94 -2.16 9.94 -6.19
CA PRO A 94 -1.22 10.83 -6.91
C PRO A 94 -1.71 12.26 -7.04
N ASP A 95 -3.02 12.47 -7.27
CA ASP A 95 -3.60 13.81 -7.39
C ASP A 95 -3.67 14.53 -6.05
N GLN A 96 -3.82 13.80 -4.94
CA GLN A 96 -3.77 14.37 -3.59
C GLN A 96 -2.33 14.75 -3.20
N ILE A 97 -1.33 13.96 -3.61
CA ILE A 97 0.09 14.31 -3.45
C ILE A 97 0.42 15.57 -4.25
N ARG A 98 -0.03 15.63 -5.51
CA ARG A 98 0.12 16.81 -6.38
C ARG A 98 -0.58 18.04 -5.81
N PHE A 99 -1.75 17.87 -5.21
CA PHE A 99 -2.47 18.94 -4.51
C PHE A 99 -1.61 19.48 -3.35
N LEU A 100 -1.16 18.62 -2.43
CA LEU A 100 -0.34 19.04 -1.28
C LEU A 100 0.97 19.73 -1.69
N ALA A 101 1.65 19.22 -2.72
CA ALA A 101 2.85 19.82 -3.28
C ALA A 101 2.63 21.23 -3.88
N ASN A 102 1.37 21.58 -4.19
CA ASN A 102 1.01 22.87 -4.77
C ASN A 102 0.40 23.85 -3.77
N GLU A 103 -0.29 23.36 -2.73
CA GLU A 103 -1.01 24.22 -1.78
C GLU A 103 -0.10 25.14 -0.96
N TRP A 104 1.16 24.79 -0.74
CA TRP A 104 2.09 25.68 -0.02
C TRP A 104 2.24 27.06 -0.70
N ARG A 105 2.04 27.14 -2.02
CA ARG A 105 2.07 28.41 -2.78
C ARG A 105 0.92 29.34 -2.45
N LYS A 106 -0.14 28.83 -1.83
CA LYS A 106 -1.35 29.56 -1.43
C LYS A 106 -1.31 30.02 0.03
N ILE A 107 -0.24 29.70 0.77
CA ILE A 107 -0.06 30.14 2.16
C ILE A 107 0.01 31.68 2.19
N PRO A 108 -0.83 32.37 2.99
CA PRO A 108 -0.78 33.82 3.14
C PRO A 108 0.59 34.27 3.65
N LYS A 109 1.08 35.42 3.19
CA LYS A 109 2.40 35.95 3.59
C LYS A 109 2.44 36.35 5.07
N GLU A 110 1.28 36.68 5.60
CA GLU A 110 1.02 37.01 7.01
C GLU A 110 0.88 35.77 7.92
N ALA A 111 0.93 34.55 7.36
CA ALA A 111 0.94 33.34 8.18
C ALA A 111 2.18 33.30 9.08
N SER A 112 2.07 32.66 10.25
CA SER A 112 3.19 32.53 11.17
C SER A 112 4.34 31.74 10.56
N GLU A 113 5.57 32.01 11.01
CA GLU A 113 6.78 31.32 10.55
C GLU A 113 6.65 29.80 10.70
N THR A 114 6.09 29.32 11.81
CA THR A 114 5.79 27.89 12.03
C THR A 114 4.90 27.30 10.94
N VAL A 115 3.83 28.00 10.55
CA VAL A 115 2.91 27.52 9.50
C VAL A 115 3.61 27.48 8.15
N GLN A 116 4.40 28.50 7.82
CA GLN A 116 5.16 28.53 6.57
C GLN A 116 6.20 27.40 6.51
N THR A 117 6.92 27.15 7.61
CA THR A 117 7.90 26.07 7.71
C THR A 117 7.24 24.70 7.57
N GLN A 118 6.17 24.44 8.31
CA GLN A 118 5.47 23.15 8.26
C GLN A 118 4.93 22.86 6.86
N TRP A 119 4.34 23.85 6.19
CA TRP A 119 3.86 23.67 4.81
C TRP A 119 4.99 23.50 3.80
N GLY A 120 6.12 24.18 3.99
CA GLY A 120 7.32 23.98 3.18
C GLY A 120 7.84 22.55 3.30
N GLU A 121 7.89 22.00 4.51
CA GLU A 121 8.32 20.62 4.76
C GLU A 121 7.34 19.60 4.18
N VAL A 122 6.02 19.80 4.34
CA VAL A 122 4.99 18.93 3.76
C VAL A 122 5.10 18.93 2.24
N ALA A 123 5.16 20.11 1.60
CA ALA A 123 5.27 20.20 0.15
C ALA A 123 6.56 19.58 -0.38
N PHE A 124 7.69 19.78 0.31
CA PHE A 124 8.97 19.16 -0.07
C PHE A 124 8.86 17.63 -0.05
N ARG A 125 8.32 17.05 1.03
CA ARG A 125 8.15 15.60 1.16
C ARG A 125 7.15 15.03 0.15
N SER A 126 6.08 15.77 -0.17
CA SER A 126 5.12 15.38 -1.21
C SER A 126 5.68 15.46 -2.64
N MET A 127 6.75 16.23 -2.89
CA MET A 127 7.41 16.25 -4.21
C MET A 127 8.41 15.11 -4.40
N THR A 128 8.84 14.48 -3.31
CA THR A 128 9.82 13.37 -3.32
C THR A 128 9.19 12.00 -3.15
N ALA A 129 7.88 11.96 -2.88
CA ALA A 129 7.06 10.75 -2.82
C ALA A 129 6.45 10.49 -4.20
#